data_AF-A0A5A5TDE6-F1
#
_entry.id   AF-A0A5A5TDE6-F1
#
_cell.length_a   1.000
_cell.length_b   1.000
_cell.length_c   1.000
_cell.angle_alpha   90.00
_cell.angle_beta   90.00
_cell.angle_gamma   90.00
#
_symmetry.space_group_name_H-M   'P 1'
#
loop_
_entity.id
_entity.type
_entity.pdbx_description
1 polymer ?
#
loop_
_entity_poly.entity_id
_entity_poly.type
_entity_poly.pdbx_seq_one_letter_code
_entity_poly.pdbx_strand_id
1 'polypeptide(L)'
;MIRAVNDLLLAIRQIHEAIRTEVVATTEQNSLSSLSEVVAEQAGDTIFAIDRVSEEVLLQHFAQLSKRWSFILVAEGVGEDGIQVFPPTIDPTQAELIIIIDPIDGTRGLMYQKRAAWILTGVAVNHGDATNLSHIELAVQTEIPLVKQHLCDSLWAIAGQDAQGERYNRITGERTVLVPQPSQAHTIAQGYGNISRFFPGTRAELATIDDELIERTLGPIKEGQTQAFEDQYICSGGQLYELMMGHDRWIADIRPLMETYLNKRGRASGLYCHPYDLCTELIARQLGIIVTDEYGQQLAAPLDVTTGISWIGYANHAIQEQIAPTLTALLEQHGLLKPAL
;
A
#
# COMPACT_ATOMS: atom_id res chain seq x y z
N MET A 1 -5.95 -22.29 -2.03
CA MET A 1 -4.77 -22.61 -1.19
C MET A 1 -3.54 -22.82 -2.04
N ILE A 2 -2.59 -21.91 -1.92
CA ILE A 2 -1.27 -21.96 -2.56
C ILE A 2 -0.50 -23.20 -2.08
N ARG A 3 0.02 -24.01 -3.01
CA ARG A 3 0.84 -25.18 -2.63
C ARG A 3 2.20 -24.74 -2.13
N ALA A 4 2.71 -25.44 -1.11
CA ALA A 4 4.01 -25.17 -0.50
C ALA A 4 4.20 -23.68 -0.14
N VAL A 5 3.15 -23.05 0.42
CA VAL A 5 3.11 -21.60 0.68
C VAL A 5 4.28 -21.09 1.52
N ASN A 6 4.80 -21.89 2.47
CA ASN A 6 5.98 -21.51 3.26
C ASN A 6 7.25 -21.40 2.40
N ASP A 7 7.41 -22.27 1.41
CA ASP A 7 8.54 -22.19 0.48
C ASP A 7 8.40 -21.00 -0.47
N LEU A 8 7.17 -20.68 -0.88
CA LEU A 8 6.89 -19.49 -1.67
C LEU A 8 7.17 -18.21 -0.86
N LEU A 9 6.72 -18.14 0.40
CA LEU A 9 7.02 -17.05 1.32
C LEU A 9 8.53 -16.82 1.45
N LEU A 10 9.31 -17.88 1.67
CA LEU A 10 10.77 -17.78 1.75
C LEU A 10 11.36 -17.23 0.44
N ALA A 11 10.85 -17.68 -0.71
CA ALA A 11 11.31 -17.19 -2.00
C ALA A 11 10.97 -15.70 -2.19
N ILE A 12 9.71 -15.28 -1.99
CA ILE A 12 9.30 -13.88 -2.11
C ILE A 12 10.09 -12.97 -1.16
N ARG A 13 10.33 -13.40 0.07
CA ARG A 13 11.19 -12.65 1.01
C ARG A 13 12.61 -12.48 0.49
N GLN A 14 13.21 -13.49 -0.13
CA GLN A 14 14.53 -13.35 -0.75
C GLN A 14 14.53 -12.37 -1.93
N ILE A 15 13.44 -12.32 -2.71
CA ILE A 15 13.26 -11.33 -3.78
C ILE A 15 13.21 -9.92 -3.18
N HIS A 16 12.41 -9.71 -2.12
CA HIS A 16 12.33 -8.43 -1.42
C HIS A 16 13.70 -8.02 -0.84
N GLU A 17 14.45 -8.94 -0.24
CA GLU A 17 15.79 -8.66 0.28
C GLU A 17 16.77 -8.23 -0.82
N ALA A 18 16.69 -8.87 -2.00
CA ALA A 18 17.50 -8.53 -3.15
C ALA A 18 17.16 -7.13 -3.70
N ILE A 19 15.87 -6.84 -3.90
CA ILE A 19 15.39 -5.52 -4.35
C ILE A 19 15.83 -4.44 -3.36
N ARG A 20 15.57 -4.61 -2.05
CA ARG A 20 15.98 -3.66 -1.02
C ARG A 20 17.49 -3.40 -1.07
N THR A 21 18.29 -4.47 -1.19
CA THR A 21 19.76 -4.34 -1.22
C THR A 21 20.22 -3.50 -2.40
N GLU A 22 19.70 -3.80 -3.59
CA GLU A 22 20.08 -3.11 -4.81
C GLU A 22 19.60 -1.65 -4.83
N VAL A 23 18.36 -1.39 -4.42
CA VAL A 23 17.80 -0.02 -4.34
C VAL A 23 18.60 0.83 -3.35
N VAL A 24 18.93 0.29 -2.18
CA VAL A 24 19.75 1.03 -1.19
C VAL A 24 21.16 1.27 -1.71
N ALA A 25 21.81 0.26 -2.30
CA ALA A 25 23.15 0.41 -2.88
C ALA A 25 23.17 1.48 -3.99
N THR A 26 22.16 1.47 -4.85
CA THR A 26 21.98 2.47 -5.91
C THR A 26 21.79 3.87 -5.31
N THR A 27 21.00 3.98 -4.24
CA THR A 27 20.76 5.26 -3.56
C THR A 27 22.01 5.80 -2.86
N GLU A 28 22.89 4.93 -2.36
CA GLU A 28 24.18 5.31 -1.77
C GLU A 28 25.19 5.80 -2.80
N GLN A 29 25.15 5.26 -4.03
CA GLN A 29 26.17 5.50 -5.06
C GLN A 29 25.81 6.63 -6.03
N ASN A 30 24.53 6.97 -6.16
CA ASN A 30 24.05 7.92 -7.15
C ASN A 30 23.64 9.26 -6.53
N SER A 31 23.75 10.31 -7.35
CA SER A 31 23.24 11.62 -6.98
C SER A 31 21.71 11.66 -7.03
N LEU A 32 21.08 12.51 -6.22
CA LEU A 32 19.65 12.78 -6.31
C LEU A 32 19.21 13.11 -7.74
N SER A 33 19.98 13.93 -8.47
CA SER A 33 19.67 14.30 -9.85
C SER A 33 19.64 13.12 -10.81
N SER A 34 20.49 12.10 -10.58
CA SER A 34 20.52 10.88 -11.38
C SER A 34 19.33 9.97 -11.07
N LEU A 35 18.98 9.84 -9.79
CA LEU A 35 17.85 9.02 -9.37
C LEU A 35 16.49 9.63 -9.77
N SER A 36 16.40 10.96 -9.80
CA SER A 36 15.18 11.70 -10.17
C SER A 36 14.99 11.91 -11.66
N GLU A 37 15.85 11.33 -12.50
CA GLU A 37 15.65 11.38 -13.95
C GLU A 37 14.38 10.62 -14.30
N VAL A 38 13.46 11.29 -15.00
CA VAL A 38 12.24 10.69 -15.52
C VAL A 38 12.62 9.83 -16.72
N VAL A 39 12.40 8.52 -16.63
CA VAL A 39 12.77 7.56 -17.67
C VAL A 39 11.59 7.10 -18.51
N ALA A 40 10.36 7.19 -17.99
CA ALA A 40 9.13 6.91 -18.72
C ALA A 40 7.89 7.50 -18.03
N GLU A 41 6.77 7.55 -18.75
CA GLU A 41 5.42 7.71 -18.19
C GLU A 41 4.61 6.47 -18.60
N GLN A 42 4.02 5.76 -17.62
CA GLN A 42 3.18 4.57 -17.87
C GLN A 42 2.00 4.56 -16.90
N ALA A 43 0.80 4.19 -17.37
CA ALA A 43 -0.45 4.15 -16.59
C ALA A 43 -0.85 5.46 -15.85
N GLY A 44 -0.19 6.60 -16.14
CA GLY A 44 -0.42 7.88 -15.45
C GLY A 44 0.66 8.22 -14.42
N ASP A 45 1.56 7.27 -14.13
CA ASP A 45 2.67 7.40 -13.21
C ASP A 45 3.98 7.77 -13.90
N THR A 46 4.80 8.54 -13.19
CA THR A 46 6.14 8.93 -13.63
C THR A 46 7.13 7.88 -13.14
N ILE A 47 7.75 7.15 -14.05
CA ILE A 47 8.80 6.18 -13.74
C ILE A 47 10.13 6.92 -13.67
N PHE A 48 10.84 6.77 -12.55
CA PHE A 48 12.15 7.33 -12.30
C PHE A 48 13.26 6.28 -12.52
N ALA A 49 14.50 6.73 -12.67
CA ALA A 49 15.64 5.83 -12.87
C ALA A 49 15.81 4.79 -11.76
N ILE A 50 15.42 5.12 -10.52
CA ILE A 50 15.47 4.20 -9.38
C ILE A 50 14.50 3.01 -9.53
N ASP A 51 13.38 3.19 -10.21
CA ASP A 51 12.38 2.13 -10.39
C ASP A 51 12.90 1.04 -11.35
N ARG A 52 13.67 1.43 -12.39
CA ARG A 52 14.28 0.47 -13.34
C ARG A 52 15.29 -0.48 -12.71
N VAL A 53 15.99 -0.02 -11.68
CA VAL A 53 16.92 -0.87 -10.92
C VAL A 53 16.17 -2.02 -10.26
N SER A 54 15.01 -1.72 -9.67
CA SER A 54 14.19 -2.76 -9.04
C SER A 54 13.58 -3.72 -10.06
N GLU A 55 13.18 -3.23 -11.24
CA GLU A 55 12.60 -4.04 -12.32
C GLU A 55 13.56 -5.11 -12.85
N GLU A 56 14.83 -4.77 -13.10
CA GLU A 56 15.81 -5.74 -13.61
C GLU A 56 16.06 -6.88 -12.61
N VAL A 57 16.20 -6.54 -11.32
CA VAL A 57 16.34 -7.52 -10.24
C VAL A 57 15.08 -8.38 -10.16
N LEU A 58 13.92 -7.75 -10.21
CA LEU A 58 12.62 -8.39 -10.14
C LEU A 58 12.47 -9.46 -11.23
N LEU A 59 12.68 -9.10 -12.50
CA LEU A 59 12.49 -10.03 -13.63
C LEU A 59 13.44 -11.23 -13.57
N GLN A 60 14.70 -11.03 -13.15
CA GLN A 60 15.66 -12.13 -12.99
C GLN A 60 15.22 -13.12 -11.89
N HIS A 61 14.79 -12.58 -10.76
CA HIS A 61 14.36 -13.38 -9.62
C HIS A 61 13.04 -14.12 -9.88
N PHE A 62 12.07 -13.47 -10.53
CA PHE A 62 10.81 -14.11 -10.91
C PHE A 62 11.00 -15.16 -12.02
N ALA A 63 11.94 -14.98 -12.95
CA ALA A 63 12.32 -16.03 -13.89
C ALA A 63 12.84 -17.29 -13.16
N GLN A 64 13.61 -17.12 -12.08
CA GLN A 64 14.04 -18.26 -11.25
C GLN A 64 12.87 -18.88 -10.47
N LEU A 65 11.96 -18.06 -9.91
CA LEU A 65 10.76 -18.54 -9.23
C LEU A 65 9.87 -19.39 -10.18
N SER A 66 9.83 -19.00 -11.46
CA SER A 66 9.03 -19.65 -12.51
C SER A 66 9.38 -21.11 -12.76
N LYS A 67 10.58 -21.54 -12.34
CA LYS A 67 11.01 -22.95 -12.41
C LYS A 67 10.21 -23.85 -11.47
N ARG A 68 9.60 -23.27 -10.43
CA ARG A 68 8.86 -24.01 -9.42
C ARG A 68 7.37 -23.71 -9.44
N TRP A 69 6.94 -22.47 -9.69
CA TRP A 69 5.52 -22.09 -9.79
C TRP A 69 5.27 -21.35 -11.11
N SER A 70 4.15 -21.63 -11.75
CA SER A 70 3.68 -20.84 -12.90
C SER A 70 2.75 -19.72 -12.43
N PHE A 71 2.95 -18.50 -12.90
CA PHE A 71 2.19 -17.35 -12.44
C PHE A 71 2.06 -16.25 -13.49
N ILE A 72 1.05 -15.41 -13.30
CA ILE A 72 0.95 -14.10 -13.94
C ILE A 72 1.54 -13.08 -12.95
N LEU A 73 2.51 -12.32 -13.39
CA LEU A 73 3.07 -11.18 -12.66
C LEU A 73 2.30 -9.92 -13.07
N VAL A 74 1.84 -9.16 -12.07
CA VAL A 74 1.17 -7.86 -12.22
C VAL A 74 2.01 -6.81 -11.51
N ALA A 75 2.59 -5.88 -12.25
CA ALA A 75 3.46 -4.83 -11.70
C ALA A 75 3.53 -3.64 -12.65
N GLU A 76 3.67 -2.43 -12.12
CA GLU A 76 4.02 -1.27 -12.94
C GLU A 76 5.38 -1.47 -13.63
N GLY A 77 5.56 -0.90 -14.82
CA GLY A 77 6.82 -1.02 -15.56
C GLY A 77 6.98 -2.33 -16.36
N VAL A 78 6.19 -3.37 -16.05
CA VAL A 78 6.32 -4.70 -16.62
C VAL A 78 5.40 -4.91 -17.83
N GLY A 79 5.95 -5.41 -18.95
CA GLY A 79 5.17 -5.63 -20.16
C GLY A 79 4.66 -4.32 -20.81
N GLU A 80 3.65 -4.43 -21.68
CA GLU A 80 2.98 -3.25 -22.26
C GLU A 80 1.79 -2.77 -21.40
N ASP A 81 1.20 -3.67 -20.61
CA ASP A 81 -0.05 -3.48 -19.86
C ASP A 81 0.10 -3.74 -18.35
N GLY A 82 1.33 -3.84 -17.84
CA GLY A 82 1.59 -4.18 -16.44
C GLY A 82 1.54 -5.68 -16.15
N ILE A 83 1.44 -6.54 -17.18
CA ILE A 83 1.22 -7.97 -17.03
C ILE A 83 2.31 -8.77 -17.76
N GLN A 84 2.86 -9.78 -17.09
CA GLN A 84 3.77 -10.73 -17.71
C GLN A 84 3.60 -12.16 -17.18
N VAL A 85 3.63 -13.14 -18.08
CA VAL A 85 3.42 -14.55 -17.75
C VAL A 85 4.74 -15.28 -17.53
N PHE A 86 4.80 -16.10 -16.47
CA PHE A 86 5.99 -16.86 -16.08
C PHE A 86 5.68 -18.36 -15.86
N PRO A 87 6.43 -19.28 -16.51
CA PRO A 87 7.34 -19.01 -17.62
C PRO A 87 6.56 -18.53 -18.87
N PRO A 88 7.20 -17.83 -19.82
CA PRO A 88 6.50 -17.23 -20.99
C PRO A 88 5.81 -18.24 -21.92
N THR A 89 6.10 -19.53 -21.75
CA THR A 89 5.54 -20.61 -22.57
C THR A 89 4.17 -21.09 -22.10
N ILE A 90 3.68 -20.64 -20.95
CA ILE A 90 2.38 -21.09 -20.43
C ILE A 90 1.26 -20.22 -20.98
N ASP A 91 0.08 -20.82 -21.14
CA ASP A 91 -1.15 -20.07 -21.30
C ASP A 91 -1.49 -19.37 -19.98
N PRO A 92 -1.70 -18.04 -19.93
CA PRO A 92 -2.04 -17.32 -18.71
C PRO A 92 -3.26 -17.92 -17.98
N THR A 93 -4.22 -18.49 -18.70
CA THR A 93 -5.40 -19.16 -18.09
C THR A 93 -5.05 -20.43 -17.33
N GLN A 94 -3.86 -21.01 -17.58
CA GLN A 94 -3.33 -22.19 -16.92
C GLN A 94 -2.30 -21.84 -15.83
N ALA A 95 -2.01 -20.55 -15.62
CA ALA A 95 -1.12 -20.12 -14.55
C ALA A 95 -1.71 -20.51 -13.18
N GLU A 96 -0.85 -20.95 -12.27
CA GLU A 96 -1.28 -21.41 -10.95
C GLU A 96 -1.64 -20.22 -10.05
N LEU A 97 -0.87 -19.15 -10.17
CA LEU A 97 -0.94 -17.99 -9.27
C LEU A 97 -1.06 -16.69 -10.07
N ILE A 98 -1.58 -15.67 -9.39
CA ILE A 98 -1.36 -14.27 -9.77
C ILE A 98 -0.52 -13.64 -8.65
N ILE A 99 0.61 -13.05 -9.02
CA ILE A 99 1.50 -12.31 -8.13
C ILE A 99 1.41 -10.85 -8.52
N ILE A 100 0.91 -10.01 -7.62
CA ILE A 100 0.89 -8.56 -7.78
C ILE A 100 1.97 -7.95 -6.90
N ILE A 101 2.74 -7.00 -7.43
CA ILE A 101 3.86 -6.39 -6.73
C ILE A 101 3.99 -4.90 -7.03
N ASP A 102 4.22 -4.12 -5.97
CA ASP A 102 4.86 -2.82 -6.06
C ASP A 102 6.32 -2.96 -5.63
N PRO A 103 7.29 -2.79 -6.55
CA PRO A 103 8.69 -2.91 -6.19
C PRO A 103 9.21 -1.75 -5.32
N ILE A 104 8.59 -0.56 -5.39
CA ILE A 104 8.97 0.63 -4.61
C ILE A 104 7.72 1.52 -4.35
N ASP A 105 6.89 1.15 -3.38
CA ASP A 105 5.82 2.02 -2.87
C ASP A 105 6.46 3.17 -2.06
N GLY A 106 6.31 4.40 -2.56
CA GLY A 106 6.91 5.59 -1.96
C GLY A 106 8.21 6.06 -2.62
N THR A 107 8.44 5.75 -3.90
CA THR A 107 9.60 6.17 -4.71
C THR A 107 10.05 7.61 -4.45
N ARG A 108 9.13 8.58 -4.49
CA ARG A 108 9.46 10.00 -4.29
C ARG A 108 10.00 10.29 -2.89
N GLY A 109 9.42 9.66 -1.86
CA GLY A 109 9.87 9.80 -0.47
C GLY A 109 11.27 9.27 -0.27
N LEU A 110 11.55 8.08 -0.82
CA LEU A 110 12.84 7.43 -0.78
C LEU A 110 13.89 8.22 -1.58
N MET A 111 13.57 8.63 -2.81
CA MET A 111 14.47 9.38 -3.69
C MET A 111 15.01 10.64 -3.02
N TYR A 112 14.15 11.42 -2.35
CA TYR A 112 14.56 12.62 -1.60
C TYR A 112 15.05 12.33 -0.17
N GLN A 113 15.16 11.05 0.21
CA GLN A 113 15.56 10.62 1.55
C GLN A 113 14.68 11.18 2.68
N LYS A 114 13.39 11.37 2.40
CA LYS A 114 12.41 11.96 3.35
C LYS A 114 11.75 10.91 4.24
N ARG A 115 11.37 9.78 3.66
CA ARG A 115 10.70 8.65 4.33
C ARG A 115 11.18 7.36 3.67
N ALA A 116 11.11 6.26 4.42
CA ALA A 116 11.34 4.94 3.86
C ALA A 116 10.26 4.63 2.79
N ALA A 117 10.58 3.72 1.90
CA ALA A 117 9.63 3.14 0.94
C ALA A 117 9.37 1.67 1.30
N TRP A 118 8.51 1.01 0.55
CA TRP A 118 8.11 -0.36 0.82
C TRP A 118 8.09 -1.19 -0.46
N ILE A 119 8.49 -2.46 -0.34
CA ILE A 119 8.25 -3.46 -1.37
C ILE A 119 7.01 -4.22 -0.94
N LEU A 120 5.98 -4.26 -1.80
CA LEU A 120 4.68 -4.84 -1.51
C LEU A 120 4.42 -6.00 -2.45
N THR A 121 4.19 -7.21 -1.94
CA THR A 121 3.79 -8.35 -2.77
C THR A 121 2.55 -9.02 -2.19
N GLY A 122 1.56 -9.24 -3.04
CA GLY A 122 0.39 -10.07 -2.79
C GLY A 122 0.35 -11.26 -3.76
N VAL A 123 -0.03 -12.44 -3.27
CA VAL A 123 -0.16 -13.66 -4.07
C VAL A 123 -1.53 -14.28 -3.87
N ALA A 124 -2.22 -14.53 -4.98
CA ALA A 124 -3.50 -15.24 -5.02
C ALA A 124 -3.39 -16.50 -5.89
N VAL A 125 -4.25 -17.49 -5.62
CA VAL A 125 -4.51 -18.56 -6.59
C VAL A 125 -5.24 -17.94 -7.79
N ASN A 126 -4.86 -18.36 -9.00
CA ASN A 126 -5.49 -17.86 -10.21
C ASN A 126 -6.92 -18.42 -10.36
N HIS A 127 -7.91 -17.56 -10.20
CA HIS A 127 -9.33 -17.81 -10.44
C HIS A 127 -9.81 -17.17 -11.76
N GLY A 128 -8.89 -16.85 -12.67
CA GLY A 128 -9.16 -16.09 -13.89
C GLY A 128 -9.59 -14.66 -13.56
N ASP A 129 -10.51 -14.11 -14.35
CA ASP A 129 -11.04 -12.74 -14.21
C ASP A 129 -11.71 -12.47 -12.85
N ALA A 130 -12.06 -13.53 -12.10
CA ALA A 130 -12.62 -13.40 -10.75
C ALA A 130 -11.55 -13.10 -9.68
N THR A 131 -10.26 -13.25 -9.99
CA THR A 131 -9.18 -13.02 -9.03
C THR A 131 -9.08 -11.54 -8.68
N ASN A 132 -9.01 -11.23 -7.39
CA ASN A 132 -9.07 -9.87 -6.87
C ASN A 132 -8.36 -9.79 -5.51
N LEU A 133 -8.26 -8.58 -4.92
CA LEU A 133 -7.56 -8.36 -3.65
C LEU A 133 -8.02 -9.27 -2.50
N SER A 134 -9.32 -9.61 -2.43
CA SER A 134 -9.85 -10.48 -1.38
C SER A 134 -9.35 -11.92 -1.46
N HIS A 135 -8.87 -12.34 -2.64
CA HIS A 135 -8.32 -13.68 -2.90
C HIS A 135 -6.82 -13.81 -2.58
N ILE A 136 -6.15 -12.75 -2.13
CA ILE A 136 -4.75 -12.82 -1.71
C ILE A 136 -4.62 -13.75 -0.50
N GLU A 137 -3.78 -14.78 -0.64
CA GLU A 137 -3.53 -15.82 0.37
C GLU A 137 -2.13 -15.71 1.02
N LEU A 138 -1.21 -14.96 0.40
CA LEU A 138 0.12 -14.67 0.92
C LEU A 138 0.46 -13.21 0.63
N ALA A 139 0.90 -12.47 1.64
CA ALA A 139 1.34 -11.09 1.52
C ALA A 139 2.69 -10.87 2.20
N VAL A 140 3.56 -10.06 1.59
CA VAL A 140 4.88 -9.68 2.12
C VAL A 140 5.07 -8.18 1.93
N GLN A 141 5.50 -7.50 2.97
CA GLN A 141 5.81 -6.08 2.99
C GLN A 141 7.21 -5.87 3.57
N THR A 142 8.12 -5.25 2.83
CA THR A 142 9.52 -5.04 3.27
C THR A 142 9.92 -3.59 3.15
N GLU A 143 10.44 -3.02 4.23
CA GLU A 143 10.90 -1.64 4.26
C GLU A 143 12.19 -1.48 3.44
N ILE A 144 12.21 -0.45 2.60
CA ILE A 144 13.40 0.10 1.96
C ILE A 144 13.85 1.31 2.79
N PRO A 145 14.94 1.19 3.58
CA PRO A 145 15.34 2.22 4.51
C PRO A 145 15.91 3.45 3.80
N LEU A 146 15.92 4.57 4.50
CA LEU A 146 16.80 5.68 4.17
C LEU A 146 18.28 5.25 4.30
N VAL A 147 19.19 5.90 3.57
CA VAL A 147 20.64 5.62 3.64
C VAL A 147 21.16 5.74 5.08
N LYS A 148 20.66 6.72 5.85
CA LYS A 148 21.03 6.93 7.25
C LYS A 148 20.42 5.91 8.22
N GLN A 149 19.45 5.12 7.78
CA GLN A 149 18.71 4.15 8.58
C GLN A 149 19.34 2.76 8.41
N HIS A 150 19.58 2.09 9.54
CA HIS A 150 20.23 0.78 9.54
C HIS A 150 19.31 -0.37 9.98
N LEU A 151 18.12 -0.06 10.49
CA LEU A 151 17.10 -1.04 10.85
C LEU A 151 16.00 -1.00 9.79
N CYS A 152 15.61 -2.17 9.31
CA CYS A 152 14.59 -2.32 8.27
C CYS A 152 13.59 -3.36 8.73
N ASP A 153 12.31 -3.04 8.67
CA ASP A 153 11.27 -3.98 9.08
C ASP A 153 10.74 -4.78 7.88
N SER A 154 10.23 -5.97 8.15
CA SER A 154 9.52 -6.79 7.19
C SER A 154 8.38 -7.51 7.87
N LEU A 155 7.21 -7.48 7.25
CA LEU A 155 5.98 -8.08 7.74
C LEU A 155 5.44 -9.03 6.68
N TRP A 156 4.79 -10.11 7.09
CA TRP A 156 4.13 -11.02 6.16
C TRP A 156 2.96 -11.73 6.83
N ALA A 157 2.07 -12.24 5.99
CA ALA A 157 0.94 -13.05 6.43
C ALA A 157 0.62 -14.14 5.42
N ILE A 158 0.19 -15.28 5.92
CA ILE A 158 -0.46 -16.34 5.16
C ILE A 158 -1.93 -16.37 5.61
N ALA A 159 -2.87 -16.47 4.69
CA ALA A 159 -4.30 -16.50 5.01
C ALA A 159 -4.62 -17.62 6.01
N GLY A 160 -5.37 -17.27 7.06
CA GLY A 160 -5.69 -18.15 8.19
C GLY A 160 -4.59 -18.35 9.22
N GLN A 161 -3.44 -17.68 9.11
CA GLN A 161 -2.35 -17.70 10.09
C GLN A 161 -2.08 -16.31 10.69
N ASP A 162 -1.44 -16.26 11.86
CA ASP A 162 -1.04 -14.99 12.47
C ASP A 162 -0.05 -14.25 11.56
N ALA A 163 -0.19 -12.93 11.47
CA ALA A 163 0.81 -12.08 10.83
C ALA A 163 2.13 -12.14 11.62
N GLN A 164 3.24 -12.12 10.89
CA GLN A 164 4.58 -12.22 11.44
C GLN A 164 5.42 -11.04 11.00
N GLY A 165 6.46 -10.74 11.77
CA GLY A 165 7.39 -9.67 11.44
C GLY A 165 8.81 -9.97 11.89
N GLU A 166 9.76 -9.32 11.22
CA GLU A 166 11.14 -9.24 11.66
C GLU A 166 11.69 -7.83 11.47
N ARG A 167 12.71 -7.53 12.26
CA ARG A 167 13.57 -6.36 12.11
C ARG A 167 14.96 -6.81 11.74
N TYR A 168 15.44 -6.33 10.60
CA TYR A 168 16.76 -6.61 10.03
C TYR A 168 17.71 -5.44 10.26
N ASN A 169 18.88 -5.71 10.83
CA ASN A 169 19.97 -4.75 10.92
C ASN A 169 20.91 -4.92 9.71
N ARG A 170 20.89 -3.97 8.77
CA ARG A 170 21.67 -4.06 7.53
C ARG A 170 23.18 -3.88 7.71
N ILE A 171 23.63 -3.43 8.89
CA ILE A 171 25.06 -3.29 9.20
C ILE A 171 25.60 -4.60 9.79
N THR A 172 24.86 -5.23 10.70
CA THR A 172 25.34 -6.43 11.42
C THR A 172 24.86 -7.74 10.81
N GLY A 173 23.79 -7.72 10.00
CA GLY A 173 23.11 -8.90 9.49
C GLY A 173 22.13 -9.55 10.49
N GLU A 174 21.98 -8.97 11.69
CA GLU A 174 21.11 -9.50 12.74
C GLU A 174 19.62 -9.40 12.36
N ARG A 175 18.85 -10.43 12.71
CA ARG A 175 17.39 -10.46 12.58
C ARG A 175 16.76 -10.69 13.94
N THR A 176 15.82 -9.82 14.32
CA THR A 176 15.04 -9.96 15.55
C THR A 176 13.55 -10.06 15.22
N VAL A 177 12.80 -10.80 16.04
CA VAL A 177 11.34 -10.90 15.86
C VAL A 177 10.72 -9.53 16.11
N LEU A 178 9.84 -9.11 15.18
CA LEU A 178 9.02 -7.91 15.32
C LEU A 178 7.57 -8.37 15.50
N VAL A 179 6.91 -7.89 16.56
CA VAL A 179 5.51 -8.17 16.84
C VAL A 179 4.73 -6.88 16.60
N PRO A 180 4.01 -6.74 15.47
CA PRO A 180 3.14 -5.60 15.23
C PRO A 180 2.05 -5.53 16.30
N GLN A 181 1.71 -4.31 16.72
CA GLN A 181 0.69 -4.07 17.74
C GLN A 181 -0.17 -2.88 17.31
N PRO A 182 -1.28 -3.14 16.60
CA PRO A 182 -2.23 -2.08 16.25
C PRO A 182 -2.75 -1.36 17.49
N SER A 183 -3.19 -0.11 17.31
CA SER A 183 -3.64 0.73 18.41
C SER A 183 -4.84 0.09 19.12
N GLN A 184 -4.77 -0.02 20.45
CA GLN A 184 -5.87 -0.51 21.30
C GLN A 184 -6.76 0.65 21.82
N ALA A 185 -6.57 1.87 21.31
CA ALA A 185 -7.36 3.02 21.72
C ALA A 185 -8.81 2.89 21.27
N HIS A 186 -9.74 3.31 22.13
CA HIS A 186 -11.19 3.31 21.83
C HIS A 186 -11.68 4.65 21.27
N THR A 187 -10.76 5.58 20.99
CA THR A 187 -11.10 6.89 20.44
C THR A 187 -9.98 7.44 19.58
N ILE A 188 -10.29 8.31 18.61
CA ILE A 188 -9.32 9.06 17.81
C ILE A 188 -8.72 10.28 18.55
N ALA A 189 -9.28 10.70 19.69
CA ALA A 189 -8.80 11.86 20.44
C ALA A 189 -7.34 11.70 20.92
N GLN A 190 -6.49 12.70 20.70
CA GLN A 190 -5.04 12.69 20.97
C GLN A 190 -4.27 11.61 20.20
N GLY A 191 -4.84 11.07 19.12
CA GLY A 191 -4.21 10.09 18.25
C GLY A 191 -3.85 10.66 16.89
N TYR A 192 -3.06 9.90 16.14
CA TYR A 192 -2.81 10.15 14.73
C TYR A 192 -3.89 9.49 13.87
N GLY A 193 -4.34 10.21 12.86
CA GLY A 193 -5.19 9.70 11.79
C GLY A 193 -5.67 10.81 10.88
N ASN A 194 -5.93 10.48 9.62
CA ASN A 194 -6.10 11.51 8.59
C ASN A 194 -6.86 11.03 7.35
N ILE A 195 -7.35 12.01 6.58
CA ILE A 195 -7.69 11.84 5.16
C ILE A 195 -6.48 12.23 4.29
N SER A 196 -6.00 11.30 3.46
CA SER A 196 -4.88 11.52 2.55
C SER A 196 -5.12 12.69 1.59
N ARG A 197 -4.24 13.69 1.63
CA ARG A 197 -4.36 14.95 0.85
C ARG A 197 -3.03 15.60 0.50
N PHE A 198 -2.02 14.78 0.23
CA PHE A 198 -0.66 15.24 -0.06
C PHE A 198 -0.46 15.83 -1.46
N PHE A 199 -1.43 15.74 -2.38
CA PHE A 199 -1.33 16.32 -3.73
C PHE A 199 -2.10 17.64 -3.90
N PRO A 200 -1.54 18.61 -4.66
CA PRO A 200 -2.27 19.81 -5.07
C PRO A 200 -3.52 19.48 -5.89
N GLY A 201 -4.54 20.35 -5.86
CA GLY A 201 -5.74 20.25 -6.70
C GLY A 201 -7.00 19.97 -5.89
N THR A 202 -6.99 18.94 -5.04
CA THR A 202 -8.14 18.51 -4.22
C THR A 202 -7.92 18.67 -2.72
N ARG A 203 -6.68 18.98 -2.29
CA ARG A 203 -6.31 19.04 -0.86
C ARG A 203 -7.21 19.91 0.02
N ALA A 204 -7.72 21.01 -0.51
CA ALA A 204 -8.54 21.94 0.27
C ALA A 204 -9.91 21.33 0.60
N GLU A 205 -10.50 20.64 -0.38
CA GLU A 205 -11.76 19.94 -0.20
C GLU A 205 -11.59 18.77 0.78
N LEU A 206 -10.54 17.96 0.58
CA LEU A 206 -10.22 16.83 1.47
C LEU A 206 -9.94 17.30 2.91
N ALA A 207 -9.22 18.42 3.09
CA ALA A 207 -9.01 19.02 4.41
C ALA A 207 -10.31 19.52 5.05
N THR A 208 -11.25 20.02 4.24
CA THR A 208 -12.56 20.47 4.75
C THR A 208 -13.36 19.29 5.30
N ILE A 209 -13.35 18.16 4.58
CA ILE A 209 -14.00 16.91 5.01
C ILE A 209 -13.30 16.37 6.27
N ASP A 210 -11.97 16.40 6.32
CA ASP A 210 -11.16 15.96 7.47
C ASP A 210 -11.50 16.79 8.73
N ASP A 211 -11.44 18.13 8.64
CA ASP A 211 -11.76 19.04 9.75
C ASP A 211 -13.20 18.81 10.26
N GLU A 212 -14.17 18.68 9.34
CA GLU A 212 -15.57 18.46 9.71
C GLU A 212 -15.81 17.08 10.33
N LEU A 213 -15.11 16.05 9.85
CA LEU A 213 -15.13 14.71 10.45
C LEU A 213 -14.65 14.77 11.90
N ILE A 214 -13.52 15.44 12.14
CA ILE A 214 -12.96 15.57 13.49
C ILE A 214 -13.92 16.33 14.41
N GLU A 215 -14.47 17.47 13.96
CA GLU A 215 -15.40 18.27 14.77
C GLU A 215 -16.69 17.50 15.09
N ARG A 216 -17.29 16.81 14.11
CA ARG A 216 -18.50 16.00 14.33
C ARG A 216 -18.25 14.81 15.25
N THR A 217 -17.04 14.25 15.23
CA THR A 217 -16.69 13.04 15.97
C THR A 217 -16.24 13.33 17.40
N LEU A 218 -15.49 14.43 17.62
CA LEU A 218 -14.89 14.78 18.91
C LEU A 218 -15.54 16.01 19.57
N GLY A 219 -16.46 16.68 18.88
CA GLY A 219 -17.02 17.96 19.28
C GLY A 219 -16.09 19.12 18.96
N PRO A 220 -16.47 20.36 19.31
CA PRO A 220 -15.68 21.55 19.01
C PRO A 220 -14.35 21.58 19.78
N ILE A 221 -13.33 22.15 19.14
CA ILE A 221 -12.01 22.37 19.75
C ILE A 221 -12.16 23.25 21.00
N LYS A 222 -11.50 22.83 22.09
CA LYS A 222 -11.38 23.62 23.32
C LYS A 222 -10.19 24.57 23.23
N GLU A 223 -10.32 25.75 23.82
CA GLU A 223 -9.26 26.77 23.83
C GLU A 223 -7.91 26.18 24.30
N GLY A 224 -6.87 26.37 23.49
CA GLY A 224 -5.51 25.89 23.78
C GLY A 224 -5.28 24.38 23.65
N GLN A 225 -6.22 23.62 23.06
CA GLN A 225 -6.11 22.17 22.88
C GLN A 225 -6.09 21.77 21.40
N THR A 226 -5.38 20.68 21.10
CA THR A 226 -5.47 19.97 19.81
C THR A 226 -6.23 18.67 20.05
N GLN A 227 -7.17 18.31 19.18
CA GLN A 227 -8.02 17.12 19.37
C GLN A 227 -7.47 15.85 18.71
N ALA A 228 -6.81 15.97 17.56
CA ALA A 228 -6.21 14.87 16.81
C ALA A 228 -4.99 15.39 16.05
N PHE A 229 -4.13 14.48 15.62
CA PHE A 229 -2.88 14.78 14.91
C PHE A 229 -2.87 14.07 13.56
N GLU A 230 -2.03 14.57 12.66
CA GLU A 230 -1.72 13.88 11.42
C GLU A 230 -0.22 13.91 11.11
N ASP A 231 0.25 12.83 10.48
CA ASP A 231 1.55 12.75 9.81
C ASP A 231 1.34 11.87 8.57
N GLN A 232 1.15 12.50 7.41
CA GLN A 232 0.78 11.78 6.20
C GLN A 232 1.99 11.07 5.59
N TYR A 233 2.03 9.75 5.74
CA TYR A 233 2.93 8.89 4.96
C TYR A 233 2.46 8.89 3.49
N ILE A 234 3.34 9.33 2.59
CA ILE A 234 3.01 9.55 1.16
C ILE A 234 3.13 8.26 0.32
N CYS A 235 2.70 7.13 0.87
CA CYS A 235 2.70 5.81 0.23
C CYS A 235 1.80 4.85 1.02
N SER A 236 1.10 3.94 0.35
CA SER A 236 0.05 3.12 0.98
C SER A 236 0.61 2.03 1.90
N GLY A 237 1.73 1.43 1.52
CA GLY A 237 2.47 0.49 2.37
C GLY A 237 2.94 1.14 3.67
N GLY A 238 3.39 2.39 3.60
CA GLY A 238 3.74 3.19 4.78
C GLY A 238 2.52 3.44 5.67
N GLN A 239 1.39 3.83 5.10
CA GLN A 239 0.14 4.03 5.82
C GLN A 239 -0.36 2.75 6.51
N LEU A 240 -0.33 1.60 5.81
CA LEU A 240 -0.65 0.30 6.42
C LEU A 240 0.32 -0.04 7.55
N TYR A 241 1.61 0.23 7.40
CA TYR A 241 2.61 0.00 8.45
C TYR A 241 2.31 0.83 9.72
N GLU A 242 1.99 2.11 9.59
CA GLU A 242 1.67 2.96 10.74
C GLU A 242 0.41 2.47 11.50
N LEU A 243 -0.57 1.92 10.78
CA LEU A 243 -1.73 1.23 11.40
C LEU A 243 -1.30 -0.07 12.11
N MET A 244 -0.50 -0.91 11.45
CA MET A 244 -0.01 -2.20 12.00
C MET A 244 0.88 -2.04 13.23
N MET A 245 1.63 -0.95 13.31
CA MET A 245 2.46 -0.61 14.46
C MET A 245 1.72 0.16 15.55
N GLY A 246 0.45 0.52 15.30
CA GLY A 246 -0.40 1.23 16.24
C GLY A 246 -0.03 2.70 16.46
N HIS A 247 0.77 3.26 15.56
CA HIS A 247 1.09 4.69 15.53
C HIS A 247 -0.13 5.49 15.08
N ASP A 248 -0.78 5.03 14.01
CA ASP A 248 -2.01 5.60 13.48
C ASP A 248 -3.23 4.81 13.97
N ARG A 249 -4.33 5.53 14.22
CA ARG A 249 -5.60 4.95 14.65
C ARG A 249 -6.56 4.72 13.48
N TRP A 250 -6.50 5.58 12.48
CA TRP A 250 -7.29 5.45 11.27
C TRP A 250 -6.64 6.22 10.12
N ILE A 251 -6.85 5.76 8.90
CA ILE A 251 -6.38 6.44 7.69
C ILE A 251 -7.49 6.27 6.64
N ALA A 252 -7.80 7.32 5.89
CA ALA A 252 -8.66 7.23 4.72
C ALA A 252 -7.94 7.78 3.49
N ASP A 253 -7.86 6.98 2.44
CA ASP A 253 -7.53 7.46 1.11
C ASP A 253 -8.76 7.41 0.22
N ILE A 254 -9.40 8.57 0.07
CA ILE A 254 -10.60 8.76 -0.75
C ILE A 254 -10.33 9.61 -1.99
N ARG A 255 -9.04 9.77 -2.35
CA ARG A 255 -8.64 10.60 -3.51
C ARG A 255 -9.29 10.15 -4.83
N PRO A 256 -9.53 8.86 -5.11
CA PRO A 256 -10.26 8.47 -6.32
C PRO A 256 -11.67 9.05 -6.41
N LEU A 257 -12.38 9.23 -5.29
CA LEU A 257 -13.73 9.82 -5.29
C LEU A 257 -13.74 11.27 -5.78
N MET A 258 -12.58 11.95 -5.71
CA MET A 258 -12.43 13.33 -6.15
C MET A 258 -12.40 13.49 -7.67
N GLU A 259 -12.31 12.41 -8.44
CA GLU A 259 -12.36 12.45 -9.90
C GLU A 259 -13.63 13.14 -10.40
N THR A 260 -14.80 12.80 -9.84
CA THR A 260 -16.07 13.44 -10.22
C THR A 260 -16.05 14.94 -9.92
N TYR A 261 -15.44 15.34 -8.80
CA TYR A 261 -15.29 16.74 -8.40
C TYR A 261 -14.40 17.53 -9.35
N LEU A 262 -13.30 16.92 -9.82
CA LEU A 262 -12.35 17.50 -10.77
C LEU A 262 -12.93 17.59 -12.18
N ASN A 263 -13.60 16.54 -12.64
CA ASN A 263 -14.27 16.48 -13.95
C ASN A 263 -15.32 17.59 -14.11
N LYS A 264 -16.12 17.85 -13.06
CA LYS A 264 -17.07 18.98 -13.03
C LYS A 264 -16.41 20.37 -13.19
N ARG A 265 -15.12 20.48 -12.89
CA ARG A 265 -14.33 21.72 -12.97
C ARG A 265 -13.39 21.74 -14.20
N GLY A 266 -13.52 20.76 -15.10
CA GLY A 266 -12.66 20.64 -16.28
C GLY A 266 -11.19 20.41 -15.93
N ARG A 267 -10.91 19.76 -14.79
CA ARG A 267 -9.56 19.42 -14.34
C ARG A 267 -9.35 17.91 -14.41
N ALA A 268 -8.14 17.50 -14.76
CA ALA A 268 -7.74 16.10 -14.75
C ALA A 268 -7.53 15.59 -13.31
N SER A 269 -7.81 14.30 -13.11
CA SER A 269 -7.45 13.55 -11.91
C SER A 269 -5.93 13.45 -11.75
N GLY A 270 -5.47 13.43 -10.50
CA GLY A 270 -4.07 13.16 -10.17
C GLY A 270 -3.88 11.71 -9.71
N LEU A 271 -2.69 11.42 -9.19
CA LEU A 271 -2.34 10.09 -8.68
C LEU A 271 -3.18 9.70 -7.45
N TYR A 272 -3.59 8.44 -7.41
CA TYR A 272 -4.30 7.80 -6.32
C TYR A 272 -3.92 6.32 -6.20
N CYS A 273 -4.39 5.66 -5.14
CA CYS A 273 -4.09 4.26 -4.85
C CYS A 273 -4.65 3.30 -5.93
N HIS A 274 -3.87 2.27 -6.26
CA HIS A 274 -4.19 1.16 -7.17
C HIS A 274 -4.10 -0.19 -6.43
N PRO A 275 -4.42 -1.34 -7.08
CA PRO A 275 -4.40 -2.63 -6.40
C PRO A 275 -3.02 -3.06 -5.89
N TYR A 276 -1.94 -2.69 -6.58
CA TYR A 276 -0.57 -3.04 -6.15
C TYR A 276 -0.15 -2.32 -4.86
N ASP A 277 -0.64 -1.11 -4.63
CA ASP A 277 -0.39 -0.32 -3.40
C ASP A 277 -1.00 -0.96 -2.14
N LEU A 278 -2.08 -1.75 -2.31
CA LEU A 278 -2.88 -2.36 -1.23
C LEU A 278 -2.79 -3.88 -1.24
N CYS A 279 -1.89 -4.47 -2.02
CA CYS A 279 -1.74 -5.92 -2.15
C CYS A 279 -1.25 -6.61 -0.86
N THR A 280 -0.81 -5.84 0.14
CA THR A 280 -0.39 -6.33 1.46
C THR A 280 -1.44 -6.16 2.55
N GLU A 281 -2.67 -5.73 2.21
CA GLU A 281 -3.79 -5.56 3.16
C GLU A 281 -4.03 -6.79 4.05
N LEU A 282 -3.81 -8.00 3.51
CA LEU A 282 -3.95 -9.26 4.26
C LEU A 282 -3.17 -9.24 5.58
N ILE A 283 -2.01 -8.58 5.63
CA ILE A 283 -1.19 -8.47 6.86
C ILE A 283 -1.96 -7.67 7.92
N ALA A 284 -2.51 -6.51 7.54
CA ALA A 284 -3.28 -5.67 8.44
C ALA A 284 -4.55 -6.39 8.93
N ARG A 285 -5.27 -7.07 8.03
CA ARG A 285 -6.46 -7.86 8.35
C ARG A 285 -6.19 -8.97 9.37
N GLN A 286 -5.07 -9.68 9.23
CA GLN A 286 -4.65 -10.73 10.16
C GLN A 286 -4.23 -10.18 11.54
N LEU A 287 -3.91 -8.89 11.63
CA LEU A 287 -3.67 -8.18 12.89
C LEU A 287 -4.95 -7.61 13.52
N GLY A 288 -6.12 -7.84 12.89
CA GLY A 288 -7.41 -7.33 13.38
C GLY A 288 -7.69 -5.87 13.01
N ILE A 289 -6.88 -5.26 12.14
CA ILE A 289 -7.17 -3.96 11.53
C ILE A 289 -8.29 -4.17 10.51
N ILE A 290 -9.23 -3.24 10.47
CA ILE A 290 -10.36 -3.28 9.56
C ILE A 290 -10.04 -2.38 8.39
N VAL A 291 -9.95 -2.96 7.19
CA VAL A 291 -9.71 -2.23 5.94
C VAL A 291 -10.91 -2.42 5.02
N THR A 292 -11.51 -1.31 4.59
CA THR A 292 -12.71 -1.31 3.74
C THR A 292 -12.56 -0.38 2.55
N ASP A 293 -13.44 -0.56 1.56
CA ASP A 293 -13.72 0.46 0.56
C ASP A 293 -14.53 1.62 1.16
N GLU A 294 -14.90 2.59 0.32
CA GLU A 294 -15.69 3.75 0.69
C GLU A 294 -17.15 3.43 1.12
N TYR A 295 -17.63 2.22 0.86
CA TYR A 295 -18.95 1.71 1.25
C TYR A 295 -18.89 0.79 2.49
N GLY A 296 -17.73 0.65 3.12
CA GLY A 296 -17.53 -0.22 4.27
C GLY A 296 -17.47 -1.70 3.93
N GLN A 297 -17.31 -2.07 2.66
CA GLN A 297 -17.14 -3.44 2.21
C GLN A 297 -15.65 -3.83 2.17
N GLN A 298 -15.37 -5.12 2.21
CA GLN A 298 -14.01 -5.62 2.04
C GLN A 298 -13.46 -5.26 0.65
N LEU A 299 -12.20 -4.82 0.58
CA LEU A 299 -11.53 -4.55 -0.70
C LEU A 299 -11.52 -5.81 -1.59
N ALA A 300 -12.02 -5.64 -2.81
CA ALA A 300 -12.14 -6.70 -3.81
C ALA A 300 -11.83 -6.21 -5.24
N ALA A 301 -10.98 -5.20 -5.37
CA ALA A 301 -10.55 -4.68 -6.66
C ALA A 301 -9.79 -5.77 -7.47
N PRO A 302 -9.91 -5.79 -8.81
CA PRO A 302 -9.14 -6.69 -9.67
C PRO A 302 -7.63 -6.53 -9.42
N LEU A 303 -6.86 -7.59 -9.68
CA LEU A 303 -5.40 -7.53 -9.60
C LEU A 303 -4.84 -6.94 -10.91
N ASP A 304 -4.83 -5.62 -11.00
CA ASP A 304 -4.29 -4.85 -12.13
C ASP A 304 -3.47 -3.63 -11.66
N VAL A 305 -3.02 -2.80 -12.61
CA VAL A 305 -2.24 -1.58 -12.35
C VAL A 305 -3.00 -0.28 -12.66
N THR A 306 -4.32 -0.35 -12.88
CA THR A 306 -5.09 0.78 -13.44
C THR A 306 -6.36 1.12 -12.65
N THR A 307 -6.88 0.20 -11.86
CA THR A 307 -8.12 0.40 -11.11
C THR A 307 -7.86 1.31 -9.91
N GLY A 308 -8.43 2.51 -9.90
CA GLY A 308 -8.38 3.39 -8.73
C GLY A 308 -9.15 2.82 -7.53
N ILE A 309 -8.53 2.80 -6.36
CA ILE A 309 -9.09 2.25 -5.12
C ILE A 309 -9.17 3.32 -4.05
N SER A 310 -10.38 3.55 -3.53
CA SER A 310 -10.51 4.25 -2.24
C SER A 310 -10.47 3.22 -1.13
N TRP A 311 -9.80 3.55 -0.03
CA TRP A 311 -9.74 2.65 1.12
C TRP A 311 -9.74 3.40 2.43
N ILE A 312 -10.23 2.74 3.48
CA ILE A 312 -10.26 3.26 4.84
C ILE A 312 -9.77 2.15 5.77
N GLY A 313 -8.74 2.46 6.57
CA GLY A 313 -8.21 1.60 7.61
C GLY A 313 -8.60 2.10 8.99
N TYR A 314 -9.04 1.18 9.86
CA TYR A 314 -9.35 1.44 11.26
C TYR A 314 -8.54 0.47 12.13
N ALA A 315 -7.80 1.00 13.10
CA ALA A 315 -6.93 0.18 13.95
C ALA A 315 -7.69 -0.88 14.75
N ASN A 316 -8.97 -0.64 15.05
CA ASN A 316 -9.87 -1.58 15.71
C ASN A 316 -11.35 -1.18 15.52
N HIS A 317 -12.29 -2.03 15.98
CA HIS A 317 -13.73 -1.80 15.86
C HIS A 317 -14.23 -0.54 16.57
N ALA A 318 -13.68 -0.16 17.73
CA ALA A 318 -14.12 1.05 18.42
C ALA A 318 -13.78 2.32 17.63
N ILE A 319 -12.63 2.32 16.94
CA ILE A 319 -12.28 3.42 16.01
C ILE A 319 -13.19 3.40 14.77
N GLN A 320 -13.49 2.23 14.23
CA GLN A 320 -14.44 2.10 13.11
C GLN A 320 -15.82 2.67 13.47
N GLU A 321 -16.38 2.26 14.62
CA GLU A 321 -17.68 2.74 15.11
C GLU A 321 -17.69 4.26 15.32
N GLN A 322 -16.56 4.84 15.73
CA GLN A 322 -16.43 6.28 15.94
C GLN A 322 -16.35 7.06 14.62
N ILE A 323 -15.70 6.53 13.58
CA ILE A 323 -15.41 7.28 12.34
C ILE A 323 -16.37 6.98 11.20
N ALA A 324 -16.65 5.70 10.94
CA ALA A 324 -17.32 5.27 9.72
C ALA A 324 -18.69 5.96 9.50
N PRO A 325 -19.60 6.05 10.49
CA PRO A 325 -20.90 6.69 10.26
C PRO A 325 -20.80 8.16 9.85
N THR A 326 -19.89 8.91 10.48
CA THR A 326 -19.69 10.33 10.20
C THR A 326 -19.03 10.53 8.84
N LEU A 327 -18.03 9.72 8.52
CA LEU A 327 -17.33 9.79 7.24
C LEU A 327 -18.28 9.48 6.07
N THR A 328 -19.06 8.40 6.15
CA THR A 328 -20.05 8.07 5.12
C THR A 328 -21.04 9.22 4.90
N ALA A 329 -21.59 9.79 5.98
CA ALA A 329 -22.52 10.93 5.89
C ALA A 329 -21.87 12.17 5.24
N LEU A 330 -20.59 12.45 5.52
CA LEU A 330 -19.85 13.54 4.89
C LEU A 330 -19.61 13.29 3.40
N LEU A 331 -19.21 12.08 3.04
CA LEU A 331 -18.99 11.73 1.64
C LEU A 331 -20.29 11.85 0.81
N GLU A 332 -21.44 11.47 1.38
CA GLU A 332 -22.76 11.68 0.74
C GLU A 332 -23.10 13.18 0.62
N GLN A 333 -22.87 13.97 1.67
CA GLN A 333 -23.15 15.41 1.69
C GLN A 333 -22.31 16.19 0.66
N HIS A 334 -21.06 15.79 0.47
CA HIS A 334 -20.18 16.34 -0.55
C HIS A 334 -20.44 15.75 -1.96
N GLY A 335 -21.37 14.81 -2.08
CA GLY A 335 -21.74 14.15 -3.35
C GLY A 335 -20.62 13.29 -3.93
N LEU A 336 -19.75 12.76 -3.06
CA LEU A 336 -18.67 11.82 -3.36
C LEU A 336 -19.14 10.37 -3.33
N LEU A 337 -20.11 10.06 -2.46
CA LEU A 337 -20.83 8.80 -2.46
C LEU A 337 -22.23 8.97 -3.04
N LYS A 338 -22.69 7.95 -3.77
CA LYS A 338 -24.12 7.79 -4.05
C LYS A 338 -24.75 7.07 -2.84
N PRO A 339 -25.95 7.47 -2.39
CA PRO A 339 -26.67 6.71 -1.37
C PRO A 339 -26.81 5.26 -1.81
N ALA A 340 -26.59 4.33 -0.88
CA ALA A 340 -26.90 2.92 -1.14
C ALA A 340 -28.38 2.81 -1.54
N LEU A 341 -28.64 2.20 -2.70
CA LEU A 341 -29.98 1.99 -3.24
C LEU A 341 -30.81 1.00 -2.41
#